data_AF-A0A232EDS7-F1
#
_entry.id   AF-A0A232EDS7-F1
#
_cell.length_a   1.000
_cell.length_b   1.000
_cell.length_c   1.000
_cell.angle_alpha   90.00
_cell.angle_beta   90.00
_cell.angle_gamma   90.00
#
_symmetry.space_group_name_H-M   'P 1'
#
loop_
_entity.id
_entity.type
_entity.pdbx_description
1 polymer ?
#
loop_
_entity_poly.entity_id
_entity_poly.type
_entity_poly.pdbx_seq_one_letter_code
_entity_poly.pdbx_strand_id
1 'polypeptide(L)'
;MSASEMICFSRYLSSLVGFSIKEDNPTWKLYILFRRIIAIVTSPQIDKAHIIQLELLVSDFLLLYIDLYGPLKYKFHNMLHLGRSLRKYGPLIYTWCMRFESKHK
;
A
#
# COMPACT_ATOMS: atom_id res chain seq x y z
N MET A 1 4.69 -9.31 -14.81
CA MET A 1 5.45 -8.52 -13.83
C MET A 1 5.57 -9.33 -12.54
N SER A 2 6.79 -9.53 -12.08
CA SER A 2 7.14 -10.07 -10.76
C SER A 2 6.78 -9.09 -9.64
N ALA A 3 6.74 -9.57 -8.40
CA ALA A 3 6.43 -8.71 -7.25
C ALA A 3 7.42 -7.55 -7.06
N SER A 4 8.71 -7.76 -7.34
CA SER A 4 9.73 -6.72 -7.28
C SER A 4 9.50 -5.62 -8.33
N GLU A 5 9.14 -6.01 -9.56
CA GLU A 5 8.76 -5.06 -10.62
C GLU A 5 7.52 -4.26 -10.23
N MET A 6 6.51 -4.91 -9.63
CA MET A 6 5.28 -4.24 -9.19
C MET A 6 5.52 -3.24 -8.06
N ILE A 7 6.37 -3.55 -7.08
CA ILE A 7 6.73 -2.61 -6.01
C ILE A 7 7.52 -1.43 -6.57
N CYS A 8 8.47 -1.69 -7.47
CA CYS A 8 9.23 -0.65 -8.15
C CYS A 8 8.28 0.30 -8.89
N PHE A 9 7.43 -0.25 -9.75
CA PHE A 9 6.43 0.52 -10.48
C PHE A 9 5.54 1.34 -9.55
N SER A 10 4.99 0.73 -8.49
CA SER A 10 4.09 1.41 -7.55
C SER A 10 4.77 2.59 -6.84
N ARG A 11 6.08 2.51 -6.55
CA ARG A 11 6.85 3.58 -5.90
C ARG A 11 7.14 4.75 -6.84
N TYR A 12 7.47 4.46 -8.10
CA TYR A 12 7.97 5.44 -9.05
C TYR A 12 6.93 5.95 -10.05
N LEU A 13 5.75 5.34 -10.17
CA LEU A 13 4.69 5.79 -11.07
C LEU A 13 4.36 7.28 -10.86
N SER A 14 4.26 7.74 -9.61
CA SER A 14 4.09 9.17 -9.28
C SER A 14 5.12 10.09 -9.94
N SER A 15 6.39 9.69 -9.99
CA SER A 15 7.47 10.46 -10.60
C SER A 15 7.45 10.40 -12.13
N LEU A 16 6.97 9.29 -12.70
CA LEU A 16 6.95 9.08 -14.15
C LEU A 16 5.82 9.83 -14.86
N VAL A 17 4.63 9.88 -14.25
CA VAL A 17 3.44 10.42 -14.92
C VAL A 17 2.70 11.48 -14.11
N GLY A 18 3.10 11.74 -12.86
CA GLY A 18 2.32 12.59 -11.95
C GLY A 18 2.12 14.02 -12.43
N PHE A 19 3.04 14.57 -13.23
CA PHE A 19 2.93 15.90 -13.82
C PHE A 19 1.81 16.00 -14.88
N SER A 20 1.37 14.88 -15.45
CA SER A 20 0.32 14.81 -16.47
C SER A 20 -1.05 14.52 -15.89
N ILE A 21 -1.16 14.27 -14.58
CA ILE A 21 -2.41 13.91 -13.93
C ILE A 21 -3.02 15.14 -13.26
N LYS A 22 -4.32 15.35 -13.49
CA LYS A 22 -5.07 16.44 -12.85
C LYS A 22 -5.12 16.25 -11.34
N GLU A 23 -4.99 17.33 -10.58
CA GLU A 23 -4.96 17.32 -9.11
C GLU A 23 -6.25 16.78 -8.48
N ASP A 24 -7.39 16.98 -9.14
CA ASP A 24 -8.72 16.57 -8.72
C ASP A 24 -9.08 15.12 -9.10
N ASN A 25 -8.16 14.39 -9.75
CA ASN A 25 -8.43 13.03 -10.19
C ASN A 25 -8.57 12.07 -8.98
N PRO A 26 -9.75 11.49 -8.73
CA PRO A 26 -9.98 10.69 -7.53
C PRO A 26 -9.27 9.33 -7.58
N THR A 27 -9.09 8.75 -8.78
CA THR A 27 -8.28 7.54 -8.98
C THR A 27 -6.82 7.80 -8.65
N TRP A 28 -6.30 8.98 -8.98
CA TRP A 28 -4.94 9.38 -8.62
C TRP A 28 -4.77 9.59 -7.13
N LYS A 29 -5.75 10.23 -6.47
CA LYS A 29 -5.80 10.34 -5.01
C LYS A 29 -5.75 8.96 -4.34
N LEU A 30 -6.52 8.00 -4.87
CA LEU A 30 -6.50 6.63 -4.38
C LEU A 30 -5.12 5.97 -4.55
N TYR A 31 -4.45 6.17 -5.69
CA TYR A 31 -3.07 5.71 -5.90
C TYR A 31 -2.09 6.35 -4.91
N ILE A 32 -2.20 7.66 -4.63
CA ILE A 32 -1.34 8.35 -3.66
C ILE A 32 -1.51 7.74 -2.27
N LEU A 33 -2.74 7.48 -1.82
CA LEU A 33 -3.01 6.80 -0.56
C LEU A 33 -2.36 5.41 -0.54
N PHE A 34 -2.54 4.63 -1.60
CA PHE A 34 -1.95 3.31 -1.73
C PHE A 34 -0.42 3.34 -1.69
N ARG A 35 0.21 4.30 -2.37
CA ARG A 35 1.67 4.50 -2.35
C ARG A 35 2.18 4.79 -0.94
N ARG A 36 1.47 5.61 -0.16
CA ARG A 36 1.82 5.92 1.25
C ARG A 36 1.70 4.67 2.13
N ILE A 37 0.66 3.86 1.93
CA ILE A 37 0.51 2.57 2.61
C ILE A 37 1.69 1.65 2.29
N ILE A 38 2.03 1.50 1.00
CA ILE A 38 3.19 0.72 0.56
C ILE A 38 4.47 1.20 1.25
N ALA A 39 4.69 2.51 1.33
CA ALA A 39 5.88 3.07 1.98
C ALA A 39 6.01 2.62 3.45
N ILE A 40 4.90 2.63 4.21
CA ILE A 40 4.90 2.18 5.60
C ILE A 40 5.10 0.66 5.69
N VAL A 41 4.29 -0.15 5.00
CA VAL A 41 4.36 -1.62 5.15
C VAL A 41 5.66 -2.23 4.62
N THR A 42 6.39 -1.49 3.78
CA THR A 42 7.71 -1.89 3.27
C THR A 42 8.88 -1.19 3.98
N SER A 43 8.64 -0.43 5.05
CA SER A 43 9.71 0.14 5.85
C SER A 43 10.35 -0.94 6.74
N PRO A 44 11.69 -1.00 6.85
CA PRO A 44 12.40 -1.91 7.75
C PRO A 44 12.30 -1.50 9.22
N GLN A 45 11.95 -0.24 9.50
CA GLN A 45 11.83 0.31 10.84
C GLN A 45 10.52 1.04 10.99
N ILE A 46 9.84 0.79 12.11
CA ILE A 46 8.51 1.34 12.39
C ILE A 46 8.43 1.74 13.87
N ASP A 47 7.89 2.93 14.12
CA ASP A 47 7.44 3.35 15.44
C ASP A 47 5.91 3.30 15.58
N LYS A 48 5.40 3.70 16.76
CA LYS A 48 3.96 3.72 17.05
C LYS A 48 3.19 4.73 16.19
N ALA A 49 3.79 5.85 15.81
CA ALA A 49 3.13 6.87 15.01
C ALA A 49 2.84 6.37 13.59
N HIS A 50 3.76 5.60 13.00
CA HIS A 50 3.53 4.95 11.71
C HIS A 50 2.38 3.94 11.74
N ILE A 51 2.15 3.23 12.86
CA ILE A 51 1.00 2.31 13.00
C ILE A 51 -0.31 3.09 12.93
N ILE A 52 -0.42 4.19 13.69
CA ILE A 52 -1.60 5.05 13.69
C ILE A 52 -1.81 5.64 12.30
N GLN A 53 -0.74 6.12 11.67
CA GLN A 53 -0.79 6.65 10.32
C GLN A 53 -1.25 5.60 9.30
N LEU A 54 -0.79 4.36 9.42
CA LEU A 54 -1.19 3.26 8.55
C LEU A 54 -2.70 2.96 8.69
N GLU A 55 -3.21 2.90 9.91
CA GLU A 55 -4.64 2.66 10.18
C GLU A 55 -5.52 3.75 9.55
N LEU A 56 -5.12 5.02 9.67
CA LEU A 56 -5.81 6.15 9.03
C LEU A 56 -5.75 6.08 7.49
N LEU A 57 -4.55 5.87 6.93
CA LEU A 57 -4.36 5.77 5.48
C LEU A 57 -5.16 4.62 4.86
N VAL A 58 -5.21 3.47 5.54
CA VAL A 58 -6.02 2.32 5.11
C VAL A 58 -7.50 2.67 5.14
N SER A 59 -7.99 3.32 6.19
CA SER A 59 -9.39 3.76 6.26
C SER A 59 -9.75 4.69 5.10
N ASP A 60 -8.95 5.73 4.87
CA ASP A 60 -9.15 6.69 3.78
C ASP A 60 -9.13 6.01 2.41
N PHE A 61 -8.19 5.09 2.20
CA PHE A 61 -8.07 4.32 0.97
C PHE A 61 -9.32 3.45 0.73
N LEU A 62 -9.79 2.72 1.73
CA LEU A 62 -10.92 1.81 1.58
C LEU A 62 -12.24 2.57 1.38
N LEU A 63 -12.45 3.67 2.09
CA LEU A 63 -13.62 4.53 1.90
C LEU A 63 -13.65 5.10 0.47
N LEU A 64 -12.52 5.64 -0.01
CA LEU A 64 -12.43 6.16 -1.37
C LEU A 64 -12.56 5.05 -2.42
N TYR A 65 -12.03 3.85 -2.16
CA TYR A 65 -12.21 2.70 -3.04
C TYR A 65 -13.68 2.33 -3.17
N ILE A 66 -14.41 2.28 -2.05
CA ILE A 66 -15.84 1.94 -2.04
C ILE A 66 -16.64 2.96 -2.83
N ASP A 67 -16.35 4.24 -2.65
CA ASP A 67 -16.98 5.34 -3.38
C ASP A 67 -16.77 5.23 -4.90
N LEU A 68 -15.54 4.93 -5.33
CA LEU A 68 -15.19 4.90 -6.75
C LEU A 68 -15.54 3.59 -7.47
N TYR A 69 -15.46 2.46 -6.78
CA TYR A 69 -15.48 1.13 -7.41
C TYR A 69 -16.45 0.14 -6.74
N GLY A 70 -17.10 0.52 -5.65
CA GLY A 70 -18.05 -0.34 -4.94
C GLY A 70 -17.40 -1.33 -3.96
N PRO A 71 -18.03 -2.49 -3.70
CA PRO A 71 -17.65 -3.37 -2.60
C PRO A 71 -16.16 -3.78 -2.59
N LEU A 72 -15.60 -3.88 -1.38
CA LEU A 72 -14.20 -4.27 -1.20
C LEU A 72 -13.93 -5.67 -1.74
N LYS A 73 -12.90 -5.79 -2.58
CA LYS A 73 -12.29 -7.08 -2.89
C LYS A 73 -11.63 -7.65 -1.63
N TYR A 74 -11.57 -8.98 -1.52
CA TYR A 74 -10.95 -9.67 -0.38
C TYR A 74 -9.55 -9.14 -0.02
N LYS A 75 -8.72 -8.85 -1.02
CA LYS A 75 -7.38 -8.26 -0.81
C LYS A 75 -7.41 -6.91 -0.09
N PHE A 76 -8.39 -6.07 -0.40
CA PHE A 76 -8.56 -4.76 0.23
C PHE A 76 -9.18 -4.87 1.61
N HIS A 77 -10.10 -5.82 1.82
CA HIS A 77 -10.61 -6.12 3.17
C HIS A 77 -9.47 -6.50 4.12
N ASN A 78 -8.53 -7.34 3.68
CA ASN A 78 -7.37 -7.74 4.50
C ASN A 78 -6.46 -6.56 4.90
N MET A 79 -6.52 -5.42 4.22
CA MET A 79 -5.72 -4.25 4.57
C MET A 79 -6.10 -3.68 5.95
N LEU A 80 -7.36 -3.86 6.39
CA LEU A 80 -7.83 -3.45 7.72
C LEU A 80 -7.00 -4.06 8.86
N HIS A 81 -6.39 -5.22 8.61
CA HIS A 81 -5.60 -5.93 9.61
C HIS A 81 -4.13 -5.51 9.64
N LEU A 82 -3.65 -4.67 8.71
CA LEU A 82 -2.24 -4.31 8.62
C LEU A 82 -1.73 -3.60 9.88
N GLY A 83 -2.51 -2.69 10.46
CA GLY A 83 -2.15 -2.01 11.72
C GLY A 83 -1.96 -2.99 12.89
N ARG A 84 -2.90 -3.93 13.05
CA ARG A 84 -2.81 -5.00 14.06
C ARG A 84 -1.60 -5.92 13.81
N SER A 85 -1.38 -6.33 12.56
CA SER A 85 -0.25 -7.16 12.18
C SER A 85 1.07 -6.47 12.49
N LEU A 86 1.19 -5.19 12.14
CA LEU A 86 2.42 -4.42 12.36
C LEU A 86 2.69 -4.21 13.85
N ARG A 87 1.66 -3.98 14.66
CA ARG A 87 1.76 -3.90 16.12
C ARG A 87 2.22 -5.20 16.77
N LYS A 88 1.80 -6.34 16.23
CA LYS A 88 2.08 -7.67 16.78
C LYS A 88 3.42 -8.25 16.32
N TYR A 89 3.76 -8.06 15.04
CA TYR A 89 4.90 -8.73 14.40
C TYR A 89 6.04 -7.77 14.07
N GLY A 90 5.84 -6.45 14.25
CA GLY A 90 6.80 -5.45 13.83
C GLY A 90 6.77 -5.22 12.32
N PRO A 91 7.89 -4.76 11.73
CA PRO A 91 7.96 -4.40 10.30
C PRO A 91 7.59 -5.57 9.37
N LEU A 92 6.54 -5.36 8.56
CA LEU A 92 5.95 -6.42 7.71
C LEU A 92 6.86 -6.84 6.56
N ILE A 93 7.85 -6.02 6.19
CA ILE A 93 8.85 -6.35 5.17
C ILE A 93 9.60 -7.66 5.47
N TYR A 94 9.71 -8.05 6.74
CA TYR A 94 10.38 -9.30 7.11
C TYR A 94 9.50 -10.55 6.96
N THR A 95 8.21 -10.38 6.63
CA THR A 95 7.22 -11.46 6.51
C THR A 95 6.78 -11.74 5.07
N TRP A 96 7.30 -11.01 4.09
CA TRP A 96 6.88 -11.15 2.69
C TRP A 96 7.52 -12.35 1.96
N CYS A 97 6.94 -12.75 0.82
CA CYS A 97 7.37 -13.94 0.08
C CYS A 97 8.23 -13.66 -1.17
N MET A 98 8.57 -12.41 -1.46
CA MET A 98 9.27 -12.05 -2.70
C MET A 98 10.62 -12.78 -2.90
N ARG A 99 11.35 -13.05 -1.81
CA ARG A 99 12.61 -13.82 -1.86
C ARG A 99 12.38 -15.29 -2.27
N PHE A 100 11.22 -15.86 -1.94
CA PHE A 100 10.89 -17.22 -2.36
C PHE A 100 10.46 -17.24 -3.83
N GLU A 101 9.72 -16.23 -4.29
CA GLU A 101 9.32 -16.11 -5.71
C GLU A 101 10.53 -16.08 -6.65
N SER A 102 11.65 -15.44 -6.25
CA SER A 102 12.85 -15.39 -7.08
C SER A 102 13.51 -16.75 -7.31
N LYS A 103 13.16 -17.77 -6.52
CA LYS A 103 13.68 -19.15 -6.63
C LYS A 103 12.79 -20.09 -7.45
N HIS A 104 11.60 -19.64 -7.87
CA HIS A 104 10.65 -20.42 -8.67
C HIS A 104 10.70 -20.02 -10.16
N LYS A 105 11.84 -19.51 -10.61
CA LYS A 105 12.11 -19.20 -12.02
C LYS A 105 12.90 -20.32 -12.67
#